data_AF-A0A841H2X8-F1
#
_entry.id   AF-A0A841H2X8-F1
#
_cell.length_a   1.000
_cell.length_b   1.000
_cell.length_c   1.000
_cell.angle_alpha   90.00
_cell.angle_beta   90.00
_cell.angle_gamma   90.00
#
_symmetry.space_group_name_H-M   'P 1'
#
loop_
_entity.id
_entity.type
_entity.pdbx_description
1 polymer ?
#
loop_
_entity_poly.entity_id
_entity_poly.type
_entity_poly.pdbx_seq_one_letter_code
_entity_poly.pdbx_strand_id
1 'polypeptide(L)'
;MHDDHPLDLQAIEARVRAVSSGPWASYIEGRDHWSGSDFIMTPGEDIELGATDEDQDFIAAARREVPRLVAVARRLRSAADPSGSEMDAAELARIEKLADRASPGPWTLVADGTEHPQFPIYIRIHRTREGGEMDLLPYGATADDLKFIAHCRGDIPRLIAEIRRLRAHREHSGG
;
A
#
# COMPACT_ATOMS: atom_id res chain seq x y z
N MET A 1 -4.55 2.71 22.64
CA MET A 1 -5.90 2.40 22.11
C MET A 1 -5.70 1.87 20.71
N HIS A 2 -5.75 0.54 20.53
CA HIS A 2 -5.79 -0.04 19.19
C HIS A 2 -7.18 0.24 18.65
N ASP A 3 -7.26 0.91 17.50
CA ASP A 3 -8.52 1.26 16.87
C ASP A 3 -9.15 -0.03 16.33
N ASP A 4 -9.97 -0.68 17.16
CA ASP A 4 -10.65 -1.97 16.92
C ASP A 4 -11.82 -1.82 15.92
N HIS A 5 -11.82 -0.74 15.14
CA HIS A 5 -12.79 -0.52 14.09
C HIS A 5 -12.68 -1.63 13.04
N PRO A 6 -13.81 -2.28 12.68
CA PRO A 6 -13.81 -3.30 11.65
C PRO A 6 -13.22 -2.74 10.35
N LEU A 7 -12.42 -3.57 9.68
CA LEU A 7 -11.81 -3.20 8.40
C LEU A 7 -12.89 -2.82 7.37
N ASP A 8 -12.88 -1.54 6.99
CA ASP A 8 -13.79 -0.97 5.99
C ASP A 8 -13.27 -1.21 4.57
N LEU A 9 -13.72 -2.31 3.97
CA LEU A 9 -13.39 -2.65 2.58
C LEU A 9 -13.97 -1.65 1.58
N GLN A 10 -15.07 -0.96 1.89
CA GLN A 10 -15.67 0.01 0.98
C GLN A 10 -14.82 1.28 0.89
N ALA A 11 -14.30 1.76 2.02
CA ALA A 11 -13.37 2.88 2.06
C ALA A 11 -12.05 2.55 1.32
N ILE A 12 -11.50 1.35 1.52
CA ILE A 12 -10.29 0.90 0.81
C ILE A 12 -10.53 0.87 -0.71
N GLU A 13 -11.65 0.29 -1.15
CA GLU A 13 -12.00 0.27 -2.56
C GLU A 13 -12.22 1.65 -3.16
N ALA A 14 -12.80 2.57 -2.39
CA ALA A 14 -12.97 3.94 -2.85
C ALA A 14 -11.62 4.59 -3.15
N ARG A 15 -10.60 4.37 -2.30
CA ARG A 15 -9.22 4.81 -2.58
C ARG A 15 -8.64 4.13 -3.81
N VAL A 16 -8.83 2.82 -3.97
CA VAL A 16 -8.38 2.06 -5.17
C VAL A 16 -9.03 2.55 -6.47
N ARG A 17 -10.27 3.05 -6.41
CA ARG A 17 -10.95 3.63 -7.58
C ARG A 17 -10.51 5.06 -7.89
N ALA A 18 -10.05 5.80 -6.89
CA ALA A 18 -9.65 7.21 -7.03
C ALA A 18 -8.18 7.38 -7.44
N VAL A 19 -7.29 6.49 -6.99
CA VAL A 19 -5.87 6.45 -7.38
C VAL A 19 -5.73 6.31 -8.90
N SER A 20 -4.67 6.90 -9.46
CA SER A 20 -4.35 6.81 -10.89
C SER A 20 -4.31 5.35 -11.38
N SER A 21 -4.57 5.19 -12.67
CA SER A 21 -4.60 3.87 -13.29
C SER A 21 -3.26 3.15 -13.11
N GLY A 22 -3.32 1.85 -12.78
CA GLY A 22 -2.14 0.99 -12.89
C GLY A 22 -1.87 0.56 -14.34
N PRO A 23 -0.79 -0.18 -14.59
CA PRO A 23 0.18 -0.67 -13.61
C PRO A 23 1.08 0.45 -13.07
N TRP A 24 1.52 0.29 -11.82
CA TRP A 24 2.65 1.06 -11.28
C TRP A 24 3.85 0.13 -11.22
N ALA A 25 5.02 0.59 -11.68
CA ALA A 25 6.24 -0.19 -11.70
C ALA A 25 7.40 0.62 -11.12
N SER A 26 8.11 0.07 -10.15
CA SER A 26 9.30 0.68 -9.56
C SER A 26 10.49 0.52 -10.50
N TYR A 27 11.19 1.62 -10.79
CA TYR A 27 12.47 1.66 -11.48
C TYR A 27 13.49 2.34 -10.57
N ILE A 28 14.53 1.59 -10.23
CA ILE A 28 15.64 2.05 -9.38
C ILE A 28 16.92 2.16 -10.20
N GLU A 29 17.63 3.28 -10.08
CA GLU A 29 18.90 3.53 -10.75
C GLU A 29 19.97 2.54 -10.26
N GLY A 30 20.72 1.97 -11.19
CA GLY A 30 21.71 0.92 -10.92
C GLY A 30 21.12 -0.48 -10.76
N ARG A 31 19.79 -0.61 -10.60
CA ARG A 31 19.08 -1.91 -10.55
C ARG A 31 18.32 -2.19 -11.85
N ASP A 32 17.49 -1.24 -12.27
CA ASP A 32 16.54 -1.37 -13.37
C ASP A 32 16.89 -0.47 -14.57
N HIS A 33 17.65 0.59 -14.35
CA HIS A 33 18.20 1.50 -15.38
C HIS A 33 19.57 2.06 -14.94
N TRP A 34 20.24 2.82 -15.82
CA TRP A 34 21.65 3.25 -15.61
C TRP A 34 21.86 4.76 -15.45
N SER A 35 20.83 5.57 -15.57
CA SER A 35 20.92 7.03 -15.41
C SER A 35 19.57 7.61 -15.02
N GLY A 36 19.56 8.61 -14.15
CA GLY A 36 18.37 9.40 -13.78
C GLY A 36 18.06 9.31 -12.28
N SER A 37 16.91 9.80 -11.85
CA SER A 37 16.37 9.53 -10.51
C SER A 37 15.62 8.21 -10.50
N ASP A 38 15.42 7.65 -9.30
CA ASP A 38 14.47 6.56 -9.05
C ASP A 38 13.03 7.05 -9.24
N PHE A 39 12.19 6.23 -9.86
CA PHE A 39 10.79 6.60 -10.10
C PHE A 39 9.84 5.40 -10.12
N ILE A 40 8.58 5.66 -9.85
CA ILE A 40 7.47 4.75 -10.16
C ILE A 40 6.88 5.14 -11.49
N MET A 41 7.05 4.28 -12.49
CA MET A 41 6.40 4.43 -13.77
C MET A 41 4.90 4.17 -13.63
N THR A 42 4.09 5.10 -14.14
CA THR A 42 2.64 4.95 -14.26
C THR A 42 2.22 5.08 -15.74
N PRO A 43 0.95 4.81 -16.12
CA PRO A 43 0.45 5.15 -17.45
C PRO A 43 0.34 6.67 -17.70
N GLY A 44 0.40 7.47 -16.65
CA GLY A 44 0.39 8.93 -16.68
C GLY A 44 1.79 9.49 -16.51
N GLU A 45 1.95 10.45 -15.59
CA GLU A 45 3.27 10.95 -15.21
C GLU A 45 4.00 9.94 -14.30
N ASP A 46 5.32 9.87 -14.45
CA ASP A 46 6.17 9.10 -13.54
C ASP A 46 6.18 9.78 -12.16
N ILE A 47 6.20 8.96 -11.11
CA ILE A 47 6.20 9.46 -9.73
C ILE A 47 7.61 9.37 -9.16
N GLU A 48 8.24 10.52 -8.91
CA GLU A 48 9.52 10.60 -8.21
C GLU A 48 9.29 10.85 -6.71
N LEU A 49 9.76 9.94 -5.86
CA LEU A 49 9.42 9.95 -4.43
C LEU A 49 10.48 10.56 -3.52
N GLY A 50 11.77 10.39 -3.87
CA GLY A 50 12.88 10.61 -2.95
C GLY A 50 12.88 9.64 -1.76
N ALA A 51 12.31 8.45 -1.93
CA ALA A 51 12.20 7.41 -0.90
C ALA A 51 13.35 6.38 -1.00
N THR A 52 13.38 5.42 -0.08
CA THR A 52 14.25 4.23 -0.23
C THR A 52 13.69 3.28 -1.30
N ASP A 53 14.54 2.42 -1.85
CA ASP A 53 14.14 1.34 -2.78
C ASP A 53 13.00 0.50 -2.18
N GLU A 54 13.08 0.17 -0.89
CA GLU A 54 12.06 -0.61 -0.19
C GLU A 54 10.69 0.10 -0.14
N ASP A 55 10.68 1.39 0.14
CA ASP A 55 9.45 2.18 0.19
C ASP A 55 8.84 2.32 -1.21
N GLN A 56 9.68 2.58 -2.21
CA GLN A 56 9.24 2.68 -3.60
C GLN A 56 8.66 1.36 -4.13
N ASP A 57 9.35 0.24 -3.91
CA ASP A 57 8.88 -1.09 -4.31
C ASP A 57 7.56 -1.45 -3.62
N PHE A 58 7.42 -1.11 -2.34
CA PHE A 58 6.17 -1.31 -1.60
C PHE A 58 5.03 -0.49 -2.21
N ILE A 59 5.25 0.79 -2.50
CA ILE A 59 4.24 1.68 -3.09
C ILE A 59 3.80 1.16 -4.47
N ALA A 60 4.75 0.84 -5.35
CA ALA A 60 4.44 0.34 -6.68
C ALA A 60 3.63 -0.97 -6.61
N ALA A 61 4.03 -1.89 -5.73
CA ALA A 61 3.30 -3.14 -5.54
C ALA A 61 1.90 -2.93 -4.94
N ALA A 62 1.73 -1.99 -4.00
CA ALA A 62 0.45 -1.73 -3.34
C ALA A 62 -0.67 -1.47 -4.35
N ARG A 63 -0.38 -0.78 -5.46
CA ARG A 63 -1.36 -0.51 -6.52
C ARG A 63 -1.97 -1.78 -7.12
N ARG A 64 -1.20 -2.87 -7.18
CA ARG A 64 -1.65 -4.21 -7.60
C ARG A 64 -2.21 -5.03 -6.45
N GLU A 65 -1.56 -5.02 -5.28
CA GLU A 65 -1.90 -5.97 -4.22
C GLU A 65 -3.15 -5.57 -3.43
N VAL A 66 -3.39 -4.27 -3.19
CA VAL A 66 -4.59 -3.81 -2.44
C VAL A 66 -5.90 -4.30 -3.09
N PRO A 67 -6.18 -4.08 -4.39
CA PRO A 67 -7.40 -4.60 -5.01
C PRO A 67 -7.53 -6.13 -4.93
N ARG A 68 -6.42 -6.87 -5.08
CA ARG A 68 -6.42 -8.34 -4.98
C ARG A 68 -6.77 -8.81 -3.57
N LEU A 69 -6.15 -8.21 -2.54
CA LEU A 69 -6.42 -8.50 -1.13
C LEU A 69 -7.88 -8.19 -0.77
N VAL A 70 -8.41 -7.05 -1.21
CA VAL A 70 -9.82 -6.68 -1.01
C VAL A 70 -10.75 -7.71 -1.65
N ALA A 71 -10.48 -8.14 -2.88
CA ALA A 71 -11.30 -9.13 -3.57
C ALA A 71 -11.33 -10.47 -2.81
N VAL A 72 -10.17 -10.92 -2.31
CA VAL A 72 -10.07 -12.13 -1.46
C VAL A 72 -10.86 -11.96 -0.17
N ALA A 73 -10.68 -10.84 0.55
CA ALA A 73 -11.40 -10.55 1.79
C ALA A 73 -12.93 -10.53 1.58
N ARG A 74 -13.42 -9.93 0.49
CA ARG A 74 -14.85 -9.94 0.15
C ARG A 74 -15.39 -11.33 -0.12
N ARG A 75 -14.70 -12.12 -0.96
CA ARG A 75 -15.11 -13.51 -1.24
C ARG A 75 -15.19 -14.34 0.05
N LEU A 76 -14.21 -14.16 0.94
CA LEU A 76 -14.19 -14.81 2.25
C LEU A 76 -15.31 -14.33 3.18
N ARG A 77 -15.76 -13.07 3.09
CA ARG A 77 -16.92 -12.58 3.84
C ARG A 77 -18.26 -13.07 3.28
N SER A 78 -18.40 -13.18 1.96
CA SER A 78 -19.67 -13.51 1.30
C SER A 78 -19.99 -15.01 1.19
N ALA A 79 -19.20 -15.90 1.79
CA ALA A 79 -19.33 -17.36 1.65
C ALA A 79 -19.30 -17.88 0.19
N ALA A 80 -18.84 -17.06 -0.76
CA ALA A 80 -18.68 -17.46 -2.15
C ALA A 80 -17.52 -18.46 -2.32
N ASP A 81 -17.65 -19.32 -3.33
CA ASP A 81 -16.85 -20.51 -3.65
C ASP A 81 -15.37 -20.46 -3.20
N PRO A 82 -14.92 -21.40 -2.33
CA PRO A 82 -13.54 -21.48 -1.85
C PRO A 82 -12.53 -21.99 -2.90
N SER A 83 -12.97 -22.54 -4.03
CA SER A 83 -12.09 -23.13 -5.04
C SER A 83 -11.42 -22.11 -5.98
N GLY A 84 -11.84 -20.84 -5.95
CA GLY A 84 -11.25 -19.74 -6.74
C GLY A 84 -10.05 -19.04 -6.09
N SER A 85 -9.16 -19.77 -5.42
CA SER A 85 -8.00 -19.19 -4.71
C SER A 85 -6.91 -18.70 -5.67
N GLU A 86 -6.95 -17.42 -6.05
CA GLU A 86 -5.83 -16.76 -6.76
C GLU A 86 -4.71 -16.26 -5.84
N MET A 87 -4.85 -16.38 -4.51
CA MET A 87 -3.84 -15.91 -3.55
C MET A 87 -3.67 -16.89 -2.38
N ASP A 88 -2.63 -17.71 -2.44
CA ASP A 88 -2.32 -18.71 -1.41
C ASP A 88 -1.60 -18.10 -0.17
N ALA A 89 -1.19 -18.96 0.76
CA ALA A 89 -0.46 -18.53 1.95
C ALA A 89 0.94 -17.97 1.64
N ALA A 90 1.60 -18.48 0.60
CA ALA A 90 2.94 -18.04 0.20
C ALA A 90 2.89 -16.63 -0.41
N GLU A 91 1.88 -16.36 -1.24
CA GLU A 91 1.67 -15.04 -1.82
C GLU A 91 1.30 -14.00 -0.74
N LEU A 92 0.46 -14.35 0.24
CA LEU A 92 0.21 -13.47 1.39
C LEU A 92 1.49 -13.17 2.18
N ALA A 93 2.32 -14.18 2.43
CA ALA A 93 3.60 -14.00 3.13
C ALA A 93 4.59 -13.14 2.33
N ARG A 94 4.58 -13.24 1.00
CA ARG A 94 5.38 -12.37 0.12
C ARG A 94 4.96 -10.91 0.21
N ILE A 95 3.65 -10.65 0.18
CA ILE A 95 3.09 -9.30 0.31
C ILE A 95 3.37 -8.73 1.71
N GLU A 96 3.23 -9.54 2.75
CA GLU A 96 3.58 -9.13 4.12
C GLU A 96 5.06 -8.78 4.26
N LYS A 97 5.95 -9.64 3.74
CA LYS A 97 7.40 -9.37 3.74
C LYS A 97 7.76 -8.07 3.02
N LEU A 98 7.06 -7.74 1.94
CA LEU A 98 7.24 -6.47 1.25
C LEU A 98 6.81 -5.29 2.15
N ALA A 99 5.66 -5.40 2.82
CA ALA A 99 5.19 -4.38 3.76
C ALA A 99 6.09 -4.22 4.99
N ASP A 100 6.75 -5.29 5.43
CA ASP A 100 7.69 -5.28 6.57
C ASP A 100 9.04 -4.63 6.24
N ARG A 101 9.45 -4.65 4.97
CA ARG A 101 10.68 -4.00 4.50
C ARG A 101 10.52 -2.48 4.36
N ALA A 102 9.31 -2.03 4.03
CA ALA A 102 8.99 -0.61 3.97
C ALA A 102 9.08 0.05 5.36
N SER A 103 9.40 1.33 5.35
CA SER A 103 9.43 2.22 6.51
C SER A 103 8.19 2.03 7.39
N PRO A 104 8.34 2.00 8.72
CA PRO A 104 7.22 1.76 9.63
C PRO A 104 6.10 2.79 9.45
N GLY A 105 4.86 2.30 9.59
CA GLY A 105 3.70 3.18 9.69
C GLY A 105 3.59 3.86 11.06
N PRO A 106 2.72 4.87 11.18
CA PRO A 106 1.82 5.37 10.14
C PRO A 106 2.55 6.20 9.09
N TRP A 107 2.07 6.13 7.86
CA TRP A 107 2.41 7.09 6.81
C TRP A 107 1.31 8.14 6.79
N THR A 108 1.67 9.39 7.06
CA THR A 108 0.70 10.44 7.36
C THR A 108 0.61 11.41 6.20
N LEU A 109 -0.57 11.56 5.63
CA LEU A 109 -0.83 12.61 4.65
C LEU A 109 -0.84 13.96 5.37
N VAL A 110 0.05 14.87 4.96
CA VAL A 110 0.09 16.25 5.43
C VAL A 110 -0.40 17.14 4.29
N ALA A 111 -1.31 18.08 4.58
CA ALA A 111 -1.98 18.92 3.57
C ALA A 111 -2.16 20.38 4.01
N ASP A 112 -1.34 20.85 4.96
CA ASP A 112 -1.43 22.22 5.50
C ASP A 112 -0.61 23.26 4.72
N GLY A 113 0.29 22.80 3.84
CA GLY A 113 1.15 23.65 3.01
C GLY A 113 2.13 24.54 3.78
N THR A 114 2.36 24.28 5.08
CA THR A 114 3.18 25.15 5.94
C THR A 114 4.67 24.86 5.81
N GLU A 115 5.05 23.58 5.76
CA GLU A 115 6.45 23.17 5.73
C GLU A 115 7.04 23.13 4.32
N HIS A 116 6.23 22.73 3.34
CA HIS A 116 6.62 22.65 1.93
C HIS A 116 5.67 23.49 1.06
N PRO A 117 5.91 24.81 0.91
CA PRO A 117 5.00 25.69 0.14
C PRO A 117 4.84 25.29 -1.33
N GLN A 118 5.85 24.63 -1.91
CA GLN A 118 5.83 24.14 -3.30
C GLN A 118 5.18 22.76 -3.43
N PHE A 119 5.05 22.02 -2.32
CA PHE A 119 4.45 20.70 -2.23
C PHE A 119 3.44 20.68 -1.08
N PRO A 120 2.28 21.36 -1.24
CA PRO A 120 1.38 21.61 -0.13
C PRO A 120 0.71 20.34 0.41
N ILE A 121 0.83 19.23 -0.33
CA ILE A 121 0.39 17.91 0.08
C ILE A 121 1.58 16.96 -0.07
N TYR A 122 1.95 16.26 1.00
CA TYR A 122 3.06 15.31 1.05
C TYR A 122 2.79 14.19 2.06
N ILE A 123 3.68 13.20 2.15
CA ILE A 123 3.53 12.07 3.07
C ILE A 123 4.69 12.07 4.06
N ARG A 124 4.37 12.17 5.34
CA ARG A 124 5.34 12.05 6.43
C ARG A 124 5.46 10.59 6.87
N ILE A 125 6.69 10.08 6.90
CA ILE A 125 7.02 8.72 7.33
C ILE A 125 8.05 8.74 8.46
N HIS A 126 8.12 7.64 9.20
CA HIS A 126 9.22 7.36 10.12
C HIS A 126 10.21 6.42 9.44
N ARG A 127 11.50 6.78 9.39
CA ARG A 127 12.56 5.98 8.76
C ARG A 127 12.82 4.68 9.51
N THR A 128 12.72 4.71 10.84
CA THR A 128 12.94 3.54 11.69
C THR A 128 11.88 3.47 12.78
N ARG A 129 11.78 2.30 13.44
CA ARG A 129 10.91 2.16 14.62
C ARG A 129 11.38 3.00 15.81
N GLU A 130 12.66 3.34 15.84
CA GLU A 130 13.30 4.13 16.89
C GLU A 130 13.18 5.64 16.63
N GLY A 131 12.69 6.03 15.44
CA GLY A 131 12.41 7.40 15.05
C GLY A 131 13.13 7.85 13.78
N GLY A 132 13.18 9.16 13.59
CA GLY A 132 13.68 9.82 12.38
C GLY A 132 12.57 10.03 11.37
N GLU A 133 12.19 11.28 11.13
CA GLU A 133 11.15 11.62 10.15
C GLU A 133 11.76 11.87 8.77
N MET A 134 10.94 11.62 7.75
CA MET A 134 11.22 11.92 6.36
C MET A 134 9.89 12.31 5.70
N ASP A 135 9.94 13.32 4.85
CA ASP A 135 8.81 13.71 4.02
C ASP A 135 9.05 13.18 2.61
N LEU A 136 8.14 12.33 2.15
CA LEU A 136 8.06 11.92 0.76
C LEU A 136 7.33 13.02 -0.01
N LEU A 137 7.93 13.49 -1.11
CA LEU A 137 7.43 14.56 -1.96
C LEU A 137 7.14 13.98 -3.35
N PRO A 138 6.01 13.27 -3.55
CA PRO A 138 5.79 12.45 -4.75
C PRO A 138 5.49 13.35 -5.95
N TYR A 139 6.52 13.81 -6.64
CA TYR A 139 6.38 14.62 -7.84
C TYR A 139 5.73 13.77 -8.94
N GLY A 140 4.77 14.32 -9.69
CA GLY A 140 3.99 13.58 -10.69
C GLY A 140 2.78 12.81 -10.14
N ALA A 141 2.60 12.75 -8.81
CA ALA A 141 1.45 12.11 -8.19
C ALA A 141 0.28 13.09 -7.95
N THR A 142 -0.95 12.59 -8.12
CA THR A 142 -2.17 13.33 -7.79
C THR A 142 -2.48 13.29 -6.29
N ALA A 143 -3.35 14.18 -5.80
CA ALA A 143 -3.78 14.15 -4.40
C ALA A 143 -4.44 12.81 -3.98
N ASP A 144 -5.09 12.11 -4.92
CA ASP A 144 -5.67 10.80 -4.66
C ASP A 144 -4.62 9.67 -4.64
N ASP A 145 -3.54 9.81 -5.40
CA ASP A 145 -2.37 8.94 -5.29
C ASP A 145 -1.73 9.06 -3.91
N LEU A 146 -1.52 10.29 -3.42
CA LEU A 146 -0.95 10.51 -2.08
C LEU A 146 -1.83 9.92 -0.96
N LYS A 147 -3.15 10.08 -1.06
CA LYS A 147 -4.09 9.43 -0.12
C LYS A 147 -3.97 7.91 -0.18
N PHE A 148 -3.91 7.33 -1.37
CA PHE A 148 -3.75 5.88 -1.52
C PHE A 148 -2.44 5.38 -0.91
N ILE A 149 -1.33 6.07 -1.20
CA ILE A 149 0.01 5.74 -0.69
C ILE A 149 0.05 5.81 0.85
N ALA A 150 -0.45 6.90 1.44
CA ALA A 150 -0.47 7.05 2.90
C ALA A 150 -1.26 5.92 3.59
N HIS A 151 -2.42 5.55 3.01
CA HIS A 151 -3.29 4.53 3.58
C HIS A 151 -2.79 3.09 3.35
N CYS A 152 -2.13 2.78 2.24
CA CYS A 152 -1.76 1.41 1.89
C CYS A 152 -0.82 0.78 2.94
N ARG A 153 0.00 1.60 3.62
CA ARG A 153 0.89 1.15 4.70
C ARG A 153 0.14 0.50 5.87
N GLY A 154 -1.06 1.00 6.18
CA GLY A 154 -1.95 0.43 7.19
C GLY A 154 -2.95 -0.58 6.63
N ASP A 155 -3.46 -0.34 5.42
CA ASP A 155 -4.49 -1.18 4.81
C ASP A 155 -3.96 -2.60 4.51
N ILE A 156 -2.74 -2.72 3.97
CA ILE A 156 -2.18 -4.03 3.58
C ILE A 156 -2.04 -5.00 4.77
N PRO A 157 -1.37 -4.63 5.88
CA PRO A 157 -1.30 -5.51 7.04
C PRO A 157 -2.68 -5.89 7.60
N ARG A 158 -3.63 -4.94 7.64
CA ARG A 158 -5.00 -5.20 8.13
C ARG A 158 -5.78 -6.14 7.22
N LEU A 159 -5.63 -6.00 5.90
CA LEU A 159 -6.23 -6.91 4.91
C LEU A 159 -5.68 -8.33 5.06
N ILE A 160 -4.36 -8.48 5.20
CA ILE A 160 -3.71 -9.78 5.41
C ILE A 160 -4.22 -10.44 6.70
N ALA A 161 -4.26 -9.68 7.81
CA ALA A 161 -4.78 -10.16 9.09
C ALA A 161 -6.24 -10.61 8.99
N GLU A 162 -7.08 -9.83 8.29
CA GLU A 162 -8.49 -10.18 8.08
C GLU A 162 -8.65 -11.46 7.25
N ILE A 163 -7.87 -11.62 6.17
CA ILE A 163 -7.89 -12.84 5.34
C ILE A 163 -7.51 -14.06 6.17
N ARG A 164 -6.44 -13.97 6.98
CA ARG A 164 -6.01 -15.05 7.88
C ARG A 164 -7.09 -15.39 8.91
N ARG A 165 -7.70 -14.38 9.54
CA ARG A 165 -8.80 -14.55 10.50
C ARG A 165 -9.99 -15.27 9.88
N LEU A 166 -10.41 -14.86 8.67
CA LEU A 166 -11.54 -15.46 7.97
C LEU A 166 -11.26 -16.91 7.55
N ARG A 167 -10.04 -17.22 7.12
CA ARG A 167 -9.62 -18.60 6.81
C ARG A 167 -9.66 -19.49 8.06
N ALA A 168 -9.06 -19.04 9.16
CA ALA A 168 -9.08 -19.78 10.42
C ALA A 168 -10.51 -20.04 10.91
N HIS A 169 -11.40 -19.05 10.88
CA HIS A 169 -12.80 -19.26 11.28
C HIS A 169 -13.50 -20.35 10.47
N ARG A 170 -13.23 -20.46 9.16
CA ARG A 170 -13.82 -21.47 8.29
C ARG A 170 -13.29 -22.87 8.55
N GLU A 171 -11.99 -23.00 8.82
CA GLU A 171 -11.38 -24.28 9.23
C GLU A 171 -12.01 -24.82 10.52
N HIS A 172 -12.34 -23.93 11.46
CA HIS A 172 -13.00 -24.30 12.72
C HIS A 172 -14.53 -24.53 12.59
N SER A 173 -15.19 -23.97 11.58
CA SER A 173 -16.64 -24.12 11.36
C SER A 173 -17.01 -25.28 10.43
N GLY A 174 -16.03 -25.88 9.75
CA GLY A 174 -16.20 -26.96 8.79
C GLY A 174 -15.76 -28.35 9.29
N GLY A 175 -15.37 -28.47 10.56
CA GLY A 175 -15.07 -29.74 11.24
C GLY A 175 -16.11 -30.05 12.30
#